data_AF-A0A7V8ZIU4-F1
#
_entry.id   AF-A0A7V8ZIU4-F1
#
_cell.length_a   1.000
_cell.length_b   1.000
_cell.length_c   1.000
_cell.angle_alpha   90.00
_cell.angle_beta   90.00
_cell.angle_gamma   90.00
#
_symmetry.space_group_name_H-M   'P 1'
#
loop_
_entity.id
_entity.type
_entity.pdbx_description
1 polymer ?
#
loop_
_entity_poly.entity_id
_entity_poly.type
_entity_poly.pdbx_seq_one_letter_code
_entity_poly.pdbx_strand_id
1 'polypeptide(L)'
;MADPVQLDGIAPGDLVRISSRGRIFHARVRGTVIGGLEVEPIERGVAQRRVKSSEVVEHWAHVARGRASSIADREQRSFDDLLDR
;
A
#
# COMPACT_ATOMS: atom_id res chain seq x y z
N MET A 1 -11.16 18.57 -0.53
CA MET A 1 -11.41 17.59 -1.61
C MET A 1 -10.32 16.54 -1.46
N ALA A 2 -10.67 15.26 -1.32
CA ALA A 2 -9.66 14.21 -1.23
C ALA A 2 -9.18 13.91 -2.64
N ASP A 3 -7.90 14.14 -2.92
CA ASP A 3 -7.31 13.79 -4.21
C ASP A 3 -7.46 12.28 -4.46
N PRO A 4 -7.81 11.87 -5.69
CA PRO A 4 -7.85 10.45 -6.01
C PRO A 4 -6.46 9.88 -5.79
N VAL A 5 -6.34 8.89 -4.89
CA VAL A 5 -5.11 8.12 -4.72
C VAL A 5 -4.75 7.55 -6.10
N GLN A 6 -3.71 8.12 -6.71
CA GLN A 6 -3.07 7.56 -7.89
C GLN A 6 -2.58 6.17 -7.49
N LEU A 7 -3.08 5.13 -8.17
CA LEU A 7 -2.60 3.76 -7.99
C LEU A 7 -1.17 3.57 -8.54
N ASP A 8 -0.56 4.62 -9.11
CA ASP A 8 0.84 4.64 -9.51
C ASP A 8 1.73 4.40 -8.28
N GLY A 9 2.25 3.18 -8.18
CA GLY A 9 3.15 2.75 -7.10
C GLY A 9 2.60 1.65 -6.20
N ILE A 10 1.34 1.23 -6.35
CA ILE A 10 0.79 0.11 -5.57
C ILE A 10 1.09 -1.21 -6.30
N ALA A 11 1.90 -2.06 -5.67
CA ALA A 11 2.33 -3.35 -6.17
C ALA A 11 1.63 -4.52 -5.47
N PRO A 12 1.52 -5.69 -6.14
CA PRO A 12 1.16 -6.93 -5.47
C PRO A 12 2.10 -7.20 -4.29
N GLY A 13 1.52 -7.43 -3.11
CA GLY A 13 2.25 -7.66 -1.86
C GLY A 13 2.14 -6.50 -0.87
N ASP A 14 1.82 -5.30 -1.33
CA ASP A 14 1.65 -4.09 -0.52
C ASP A 14 0.46 -4.19 0.43
N LEU A 15 0.47 -3.38 1.48
CA LEU A 15 -0.65 -3.26 2.40
C LEU A 15 -1.46 -2.02 2.06
N VAL A 16 -2.79 -2.13 2.08
CA VAL A 16 -3.69 -1.00 1.88
C VAL A 16 -4.69 -0.90 3.02
N ARG A 17 -4.96 0.33 3.46
CA ARG A 17 -6.09 0.65 4.32
C ARG A 17 -7.25 1.10 3.44
N ILE A 18 -8.36 0.38 3.57
CA ILE A 18 -9.57 0.60 2.79
C ILE A 18 -10.66 1.14 3.70
N SER A 19 -11.36 2.17 3.24
CA SER A 19 -12.62 2.63 3.83
C SER A 19 -13.76 2.32 2.87
N SER A 20 -14.55 1.30 3.22
CA SER A 20 -15.67 0.82 2.41
C SER A 20 -16.91 0.76 3.28
N ARG A 21 -17.98 1.45 2.85
CA ARG A 21 -19.30 1.44 3.51
C ARG A 21 -19.23 1.76 5.02
N GLY A 22 -18.38 2.71 5.42
CA GLY A 22 -18.21 3.12 6.82
C GLY A 22 -17.41 2.14 7.67
N ARG A 23 -16.80 1.12 7.07
CA ARG A 23 -15.86 0.21 7.73
C ARG A 23 -14.46 0.47 7.20
N ILE A 24 -13.51 0.51 8.12
CA ILE A 24 -12.09 0.61 7.79
C ILE A 24 -11.47 -0.76 8.04
N PHE A 25 -10.76 -1.29 7.05
CA PHE A 25 -10.05 -2.54 7.19
C PHE A 25 -8.73 -2.55 6.43
N HIS A 26 -7.83 -3.44 6.83
CA HIS A 26 -6.55 -3.66 6.16
C HIS A 26 -6.60 -4.87 5.26
N ALA A 27 -6.01 -4.73 4.09
CA ALA A 27 -5.89 -5.81 3.14
C ALA A 27 -4.54 -5.78 2.43
N ARG A 28 -4.07 -6.96 2.02
CA ARG A 28 -2.87 -7.09 1.20
C ARG A 28 -3.24 -7.04 -0.26
N VAL A 29 -2.52 -6.27 -1.07
CA VAL A 29 -2.74 -6.19 -2.50
C VAL A 29 -2.31 -7.51 -3.15
N ARG A 30 -3.22 -8.11 -3.90
CA ARG A 30 -2.96 -9.30 -4.73
C ARG A 30 -2.68 -8.92 -6.18
N GLY A 31 -3.30 -7.85 -6.67
CA GLY A 31 -3.15 -7.39 -8.04
C GLY A 31 -3.87 -6.07 -8.27
N THR A 32 -3.59 -5.44 -9.40
CA THR A 32 -4.31 -4.26 -9.88
C THR A 32 -5.36 -4.71 -10.90
N VAL A 33 -6.54 -4.08 -10.88
CA VAL A 33 -7.61 -4.31 -11.85
C VAL A 33 -8.08 -2.97 -12.41
N ILE A 34 -8.79 -2.99 -13.54
CA ILE A 34 -9.31 -1.75 -14.14
C ILE A 34 -10.23 -1.05 -13.12
N GLY A 35 -9.83 0.14 -12.67
CA GLY A 35 -10.59 0.95 -11.70
C GLY A 35 -10.45 0.54 -10.23
N GLY A 36 -9.50 -0.32 -9.87
CA GLY A 36 -9.32 -0.73 -8.48
C GLY A 36 -8.18 -1.72 -8.21
N LEU A 37 -8.27 -2.38 -7.07
CA LEU A 37 -7.31 -3.37 -6.59
C LEU A 37 -8.01 -4.67 -6.23
N GLU A 38 -7.35 -5.78 -6.55
CA GLU A 38 -7.64 -7.07 -5.95
C GLU A 38 -6.84 -7.19 -4.65
N VAL A 39 -7.53 -7.50 -3.57
CA VAL A 39 -6.96 -7.49 -2.21
C VAL A 39 -7.36 -8.73 -1.42
N GLU A 40 -6.56 -9.06 -0.42
CA GLU A 40 -6.81 -10.12 0.54
C GLU A 40 -6.95 -9.50 1.93
N PRO A 41 -8.18 -9.45 2.49
CA PRO A 41 -8.42 -8.90 3.82
C PRO A 41 -7.70 -9.70 4.90
N ILE A 42 -7.11 -8.98 5.86
CA ILE A 42 -6.42 -9.58 7.00
C ILE A 42 -7.39 -9.78 8.17
N GLU A 43 -8.39 -8.91 8.26
CA GLU A 43 -9.36 -8.90 9.35
C GLU A 43 -10.44 -9.97 9.16
N ARG A 44 -10.80 -10.64 10.26
CA ARG A 44 -11.87 -11.64 10.27
C ARG A 44 -13.23 -10.98 10.00
N GLY A 45 -14.02 -11.56 9.10
CA GLY A 45 -15.35 -11.03 8.77
C GLY A 45 -15.38 -10.00 7.64
N VAL A 46 -14.28 -9.84 6.89
CA VAL A 46 -14.25 -9.10 5.64
C VAL A 46 -13.95 -10.07 4.50
N ALA A 47 -14.92 -10.27 3.61
CA ALA A 47 -14.79 -11.12 2.41
C ALA A 47 -14.58 -10.31 1.12
N GLN A 48 -14.47 -8.98 1.22
CA GLN A 48 -14.31 -8.10 0.08
C GLN A 48 -12.91 -8.25 -0.51
N ARG A 49 -12.83 -8.86 -1.69
CA ARG A 49 -11.56 -9.10 -2.41
C ARG A 49 -11.28 -8.09 -3.52
N ARG A 50 -12.23 -7.21 -3.81
CA ARG A 50 -12.10 -6.17 -4.83
C ARG A 50 -12.50 -4.84 -4.22
N VAL A 51 -11.63 -3.85 -4.38
CA VAL A 51 -11.82 -2.51 -3.84
C VAL A 51 -11.54 -1.49 -4.92
N LYS A 52 -12.29 -0.39 -4.93
CA LYS A 52 -12.07 0.70 -5.86
C LYS A 52 -10.90 1.54 -5.39
N SER A 53 -10.22 2.22 -6.31
CA SER A 53 -9.15 3.16 -5.95
C SER A 53 -9.64 4.26 -5.00
N SER A 54 -10.88 4.70 -5.16
CA SER A 54 -11.53 5.70 -4.31
C SER A 54 -11.80 5.22 -2.87
N GLU A 55 -11.77 3.91 -2.62
CA GLU A 55 -11.94 3.32 -1.30
C GLU A 55 -10.61 3.16 -0.57
N VAL A 56 -9.48 3.29 -1.28
CA VAL A 56 -8.13 3.23 -0.70
C VAL A 56 -7.84 4.57 -0.04
N VAL A 57 -7.64 4.54 1.28
CA VAL A 57 -7.33 5.73 2.08
C VAL A 57 -5.82 5.90 2.22
N GLU A 58 -5.10 4.79 2.39
CA GLU A 58 -3.67 4.80 2.66
C GLU A 58 -3.06 3.49 2.12
N HIS A 59 -1.80 3.54 1.69
CA HIS A 59 -1.06 2.35 1.25
C HIS A 59 0.34 2.35 1.87
N TRP A 60 0.86 1.16 2.13
CA TRP A 60 2.21 0.91 2.60
C TRP A 60 2.87 -0.09 1.66
N ALA A 61 3.95 0.34 1.02
CA ALA A 61 4.74 -0.53 0.18
C ALA A 61 5.39 -1.64 1.03
N HIS A 62 5.19 -2.90 0.66
CA HIS A 62 5.87 -4.00 1.32
C HIS A 62 7.27 -4.10 0.73
N VAL A 63 8.27 -3.62 1.49
CA VAL A 63 9.69 -3.68 1.10
C VAL A 63 10.18 -5.13 1.20
N ALA A 64 9.79 -5.97 0.25
CA ALA A 64 10.34 -7.30 0.02
C ALA A 64 11.02 -7.33 -1.35
N ARG A 65 12.29 -6.94 -1.34
CA ARG A 65 13.32 -7.06 -2.40
C ARG A 65 13.11 -6.23 -3.68
N GLY A 66 13.81 -5.10 -3.70
CA GLY A 66 14.74 -4.71 -4.76
C GLY A 66 14.26 -4.75 -6.21
N ARG A 67 13.66 -3.66 -6.70
CA ARG A 67 14.36 -2.69 -7.57
C ARG A 67 13.44 -1.52 -7.95
N ALA A 68 14.06 -0.33 -7.91
CA ALA A 68 13.87 0.78 -8.83
C ALA A 68 12.49 1.46 -8.86
N SER A 69 12.28 2.41 -7.94
CA SER A 69 11.77 3.74 -8.34
C SER A 69 12.12 4.77 -7.26
N SER A 70 13.21 5.48 -7.53
CA SER A 70 13.43 6.92 -7.32
C SER A 70 12.64 7.61 -6.20
N ILE A 71 13.35 7.95 -5.10
CA ILE A 71 13.28 9.18 -4.27
C ILE A 71 13.53 8.89 -2.78
N ALA A 72 13.28 7.67 -2.27
CA ALA A 72 13.41 7.37 -0.84
C ALA A 72 14.78 6.84 -0.36
N ASP A 73 15.69 6.45 -1.27
CA ASP A 73 16.95 5.79 -0.91
C ASP A 73 18.06 6.72 -0.37
N ARG A 74 17.85 8.05 -0.33
CA ARG A 74 18.94 8.98 0.04
C ARG A 74 19.18 9.11 1.54
N GLU A 75 18.14 9.06 2.36
CA GLU A 75 18.24 9.44 3.78
C GLU A 75 18.58 8.27 4.70
N GLN A 76 18.32 7.03 4.28
CA GLN A 76 18.54 5.85 5.11
C GLN A 76 20.02 5.47 5.27
N ARG A 77 20.88 5.91 4.34
CA ARG A 77 22.33 5.66 4.39
C ARG A 77 23.05 6.48 5.47
N SER A 78 22.46 7.55 5.97
CA SER A 78 23.11 8.43 6.96
C SER A 78 22.95 7.96 8.41
N PHE A 79 22.03 7.06 8.72
CA PHE A 79 21.80 6.62 10.09
C PHE A 79 22.78 5.55 10.56
N ASP A 80 23.23 4.69 9.64
CA ASP A 80 24.17 3.59 9.94
C ASP A 80 25.59 4.12 10.28
N ASP A 81 26.00 5.23 9.67
CA ASP A 81 27.32 5.85 9.84
C ASP A 81 27.48 6.58 11.19
N LEU A 82 26.41 6.73 11.97
CA LEU A 82 26.40 7.45 13.26
C LEU A 82 26.64 6.54 14.48
N LEU A 83 26.55 5.22 14.30
CA LEU A 83 26.65 4.24 15.39
C LEU A 83 28.05 3.65 15.57
N ASP A 84 28.98 3.94 14.66
CA ASP A 84 30.36 3.41 14.62
C ASP A 84 31.42 4.36 15.22
N ARG A 85 31.03 5.34 16.07
CA ARG A 85 31.96 6.29 16.71
C ARG A 85 32.20 6.05 18.20
#